data_AF-A0A843GAM9-F1
#
_entry.id   AF-A0A843GAM9-F1
#
_cell.length_a   1.000
_cell.length_b   1.000
_cell.length_c   1.000
_cell.angle_alpha   90.00
_cell.angle_beta   90.00
_cell.angle_gamma   90.00
#
_symmetry.space_group_name_H-M   'P 1'
#
loop_
_entity.id
_entity.type
_entity.pdbx_description
1 polymer ?
#
loop_
_entity_poly.entity_id
_entity_poly.type
_entity_poly.pdbx_seq_one_letter_code
_entity_poly.pdbx_strand_id
1 'polypeptide(L)'
;PTSAISFKDKGKFMPRPKKQKIEAVIEDVTEVAKSETTGLELVTNIVAGKLTSNAKEFSAALQKELKNYTVERYLDNPDAAKTDKAYLNKLKEDVADKRKLATSTWNKPLDEFVAIMKSLEKEIDTAYGELNGIVNQAAQKEKDEKKAKIVEFWNTLNFTIVPLERVFNPKWLNKTEKLSSIMEECKAIVGKINGEMETIKGLQDEDKEILQTFYLETLDLNATLIRGNQLKENRARIKAEEERKAALAVSKENLTTEKEVVKESLTTETQSQVRGNNPNVASLDEYAFKEQKEPVATFRLEVTGPASKLVALRKFIDDNGITYKKL
;
A
#
# COMPACT_ATOMS: atom_id res chain seq x y z
N PRO A 1 106.17 -23.69 -18.38
CA PRO A 1 105.71 -22.64 -17.43
C PRO A 1 104.21 -22.78 -17.16
N THR A 2 103.74 -22.30 -16.00
CA THR A 2 102.33 -21.96 -15.73
C THR A 2 101.28 -23.07 -15.87
N SER A 3 101.28 -23.97 -14.88
CA SER A 3 100.11 -24.58 -14.21
C SER A 3 98.78 -24.69 -14.96
N ALA A 4 98.39 -25.92 -15.31
CA ALA A 4 96.99 -26.26 -15.58
C ALA A 4 96.21 -26.40 -14.25
N ILE A 5 95.22 -25.54 -14.02
CA ILE A 5 94.30 -25.66 -12.88
C ILE A 5 93.00 -26.32 -13.35
N SER A 6 92.69 -27.49 -12.78
CA SER A 6 91.48 -28.24 -13.12
C SER A 6 90.24 -27.62 -12.46
N PHE A 7 89.33 -27.07 -13.27
CA PHE A 7 88.02 -26.61 -12.80
C PHE A 7 87.08 -27.79 -12.48
N LYS A 8 87.36 -28.45 -11.35
CA LYS A 8 86.51 -29.48 -10.73
C LYS A 8 85.69 -28.88 -9.58
N ASP A 9 84.89 -27.85 -9.85
CA ASP A 9 83.82 -27.46 -8.93
C ASP A 9 82.46 -27.92 -9.48
N LYS A 10 82.06 -29.14 -9.11
CA LYS A 10 80.71 -29.63 -9.34
C LYS A 10 79.79 -28.98 -8.31
N GLY A 11 79.19 -27.85 -8.69
CA GLY A 11 78.28 -27.08 -7.84
C GLY A 11 77.29 -27.98 -7.09
N LYS A 12 77.47 -28.10 -5.77
CA LYS A 12 76.61 -28.92 -4.92
C LYS A 12 75.19 -28.37 -4.93
N PHE A 13 74.24 -29.15 -5.44
CA PHE A 13 72.83 -28.98 -5.07
C PHE A 13 72.74 -29.05 -3.54
N MET A 14 72.26 -27.98 -2.90
CA MET A 14 72.08 -27.97 -1.45
C MET A 14 71.05 -29.04 -1.04
N PRO A 15 71.28 -29.74 0.09
CA PRO A 15 70.34 -30.74 0.57
C PRO A 15 69.01 -30.07 0.95
N ARG A 16 67.89 -30.64 0.47
CA ARG A 16 66.56 -30.15 0.81
C ARG A 16 66.38 -30.13 2.34
N PRO A 17 65.88 -29.04 2.94
CA PRO A 17 65.62 -29.02 4.37
C PRO A 17 64.59 -30.11 4.72
N LYS A 18 64.90 -30.95 5.72
CA LYS A 18 63.96 -31.95 6.22
C LYS A 18 62.72 -31.25 6.77
N LYS A 19 61.52 -31.74 6.47
CA LYS A 19 60.27 -31.23 7.05
C LYS A 19 60.36 -31.29 8.58
N GLN A 20 60.44 -30.15 9.25
CA GLN A 20 60.24 -30.07 10.69
C GLN A 20 58.76 -30.38 10.97
N LYS A 21 58.52 -31.44 11.74
CA LYS A 21 57.20 -31.76 12.28
C LYS A 21 56.94 -30.75 13.41
N ILE A 22 56.09 -29.76 13.15
CA ILE A 22 55.65 -28.83 14.19
C ILE A 22 54.51 -29.52 14.92
N GLU A 23 54.80 -30.08 16.09
CA GLU A 23 53.79 -30.57 17.01
C GLU A 23 53.24 -29.37 17.79
N ALA A 24 51.91 -29.24 17.80
CA ALA A 24 51.23 -28.14 18.47
C ALA A 24 51.15 -28.42 19.97
N VAL A 25 52.17 -27.97 20.71
CA VAL A 25 52.12 -27.93 22.18
C VAL A 25 51.09 -26.90 22.59
N ILE A 26 49.92 -27.37 23.03
CA ILE A 26 48.93 -26.59 23.75
C ILE A 26 49.13 -26.93 25.23
N GLU A 27 50.00 -26.19 25.91
CA GLU A 27 50.25 -26.35 27.34
C GLU A 27 49.36 -25.41 28.16
N ASP A 28 48.59 -26.07 29.04
CA ASP A 28 47.73 -25.66 30.13
C ASP A 28 46.68 -24.53 30.02
N VAL A 29 45.51 -24.92 30.53
CA VAL A 29 44.36 -24.09 30.85
C VAL A 29 44.32 -23.89 32.37
N THR A 30 44.49 -22.65 32.83
CA THR A 30 43.85 -22.05 34.04
C THR A 30 44.21 -20.56 34.02
N GLU A 31 43.43 -19.63 34.57
CA GLU A 31 42.31 -19.76 35.51
C GLU A 31 40.96 -19.37 34.88
N VAL A 32 39.90 -20.16 35.16
CA VAL A 32 38.53 -19.73 34.88
C VAL A 32 38.06 -18.84 36.03
N ALA A 33 37.96 -17.54 35.78
CA ALA A 33 37.39 -16.60 36.74
C ALA A 33 35.90 -16.93 36.97
N LYS A 34 35.60 -17.60 38.10
CA LYS A 34 34.23 -17.76 38.60
C LYS A 34 33.70 -16.43 39.11
N SER A 35 33.14 -15.60 38.22
CA SER A 35 32.28 -14.49 38.64
C SER A 35 30.93 -15.05 39.06
N GLU A 36 30.61 -14.96 40.37
CA GLU A 36 29.28 -15.26 40.89
C GLU A 36 28.30 -14.15 40.47
N THR A 37 27.73 -14.26 39.26
CA THR A 37 26.75 -13.29 38.75
C THR A 37 25.34 -13.60 39.24
N THR A 38 24.87 -12.85 40.24
CA THR A 38 23.51 -12.92 40.79
C THR A 38 22.48 -12.12 39.95
N GLY A 39 22.72 -11.99 38.64
CA GLY A 39 21.88 -11.22 37.71
C GLY A 39 22.25 -11.46 36.24
N LEU A 40 21.48 -10.86 35.33
CA LEU A 40 21.64 -10.93 33.86
C LEU A 40 22.80 -10.04 33.36
N GLU A 41 23.99 -10.20 33.94
CA GLU A 41 25.18 -9.43 33.56
C GLU A 41 26.15 -10.25 32.70
N LEU A 42 26.35 -9.82 31.46
CA LEU A 42 27.26 -10.45 30.51
C LEU A 42 28.71 -9.98 30.75
N VAL A 43 29.46 -10.75 31.55
CA VAL A 43 30.90 -10.52 31.76
C VAL A 43 31.71 -11.17 30.63
N THR A 44 32.41 -10.36 29.83
CA THR A 44 33.33 -10.83 28.77
C THR A 44 34.76 -10.41 29.08
N ASN A 45 35.71 -11.35 29.02
CA ASN A 45 37.13 -11.09 29.25
C ASN A 45 37.94 -11.60 28.04
N ILE A 46 38.54 -10.68 27.28
CA ILE A 46 39.23 -11.00 26.01
C ILE A 46 40.74 -10.98 26.24
N VAL A 47 41.30 -12.10 26.68
CA VAL A 47 42.75 -12.31 26.76
C VAL A 47 43.28 -12.67 25.37
N ALA A 48 43.75 -11.69 24.62
CA ALA A 48 44.31 -11.90 23.29
C ALA A 48 45.64 -12.69 23.35
N GLY A 49 45.61 -13.95 22.88
CA GLY A 49 46.78 -14.83 22.85
C GLY A 49 47.97 -14.28 22.04
N LYS A 50 49.19 -14.59 22.46
CA LYS A 50 50.40 -14.12 21.78
C LYS A 50 50.78 -15.03 20.59
N LEU A 51 50.37 -14.67 19.38
CA LEU A 51 50.79 -15.38 18.17
C LEU A 51 52.31 -15.24 17.93
N THR A 52 53.08 -16.27 18.30
CA THR A 52 54.50 -16.39 17.99
C THR A 52 54.70 -17.07 16.64
N SER A 53 55.56 -16.51 15.78
CA SER A 53 55.83 -17.07 14.45
C SER A 53 57.15 -16.58 13.88
N ASN A 54 57.92 -17.49 13.26
CA ASN A 54 59.13 -17.16 12.50
C ASN A 54 58.85 -16.61 11.09
N ALA A 55 57.60 -16.25 10.76
CA ALA A 55 57.22 -15.77 9.43
C ALA A 55 58.09 -14.61 8.88
N LYS A 56 58.61 -13.74 9.74
CA LYS A 56 59.55 -12.67 9.36
C LYS A 56 60.90 -13.22 8.90
N GLU A 57 61.45 -14.19 9.63
CA GLU A 57 62.72 -14.85 9.32
C GLU A 57 62.59 -15.73 8.07
N PHE A 58 61.48 -16.49 7.99
CA PHE A 58 61.13 -17.28 6.81
C PHE A 58 60.98 -16.41 5.56
N SER A 59 60.35 -15.24 5.65
CA SER A 59 60.28 -14.27 4.55
C SER A 59 61.67 -13.79 4.12
N ALA A 60 62.54 -13.45 5.08
CA ALA A 60 63.93 -13.03 4.78
C ALA A 60 64.79 -14.16 4.19
N ALA A 61 64.55 -15.41 4.57
CA ALA A 61 65.18 -16.60 3.96
C ALA A 61 64.67 -16.83 2.54
N LEU A 62 63.35 -16.81 2.33
CA LEU A 62 62.71 -16.97 1.03
C LEU A 62 63.14 -15.88 0.04
N GLN A 63 63.28 -14.62 0.47
CA GLN A 63 63.82 -13.54 -0.37
C GLN A 63 65.28 -13.73 -0.78
N LYS A 64 66.09 -14.48 0.00
CA LYS A 64 67.45 -14.85 -0.39
C LYS A 64 67.45 -16.05 -1.34
N GLU A 65 66.60 -17.05 -1.09
CA GLU A 65 66.44 -18.22 -1.95
C GLU A 65 65.90 -17.82 -3.33
N LEU A 66 64.92 -16.92 -3.39
CA LEU A 66 64.30 -16.46 -4.64
C LEU A 66 65.28 -15.76 -5.60
N LYS A 67 66.31 -15.08 -5.08
CA LYS A 67 67.37 -14.45 -5.90
C LYS A 67 68.23 -15.46 -6.66
N ASN A 68 68.22 -16.72 -6.26
CA ASN A 68 68.99 -17.78 -6.93
C ASN A 68 68.26 -18.37 -8.15
N TYR A 69 67.03 -17.95 -8.47
CA TYR A 69 66.29 -18.42 -9.65
C TYR A 69 66.42 -17.44 -10.83
N THR A 70 67.61 -17.35 -11.42
CA THR A 70 67.87 -16.57 -12.64
C THR A 70 67.74 -17.44 -13.89
N VAL A 71 67.39 -16.84 -15.04
CA VAL A 71 67.21 -17.56 -16.32
C VAL A 71 68.50 -18.27 -16.75
N GLU A 72 69.63 -17.58 -16.62
CA GLU A 72 70.99 -18.08 -16.93
C GLU A 72 71.31 -19.40 -16.22
N ARG A 73 70.89 -19.55 -14.96
CA ARG A 73 71.17 -20.75 -14.14
C ARG A 73 70.48 -22.02 -14.67
N TYR A 74 69.43 -21.89 -15.48
CA TYR A 74 68.63 -23.00 -15.99
C TYR A 74 68.69 -23.15 -17.52
N LEU A 75 69.50 -22.35 -18.20
CA LEU A 75 69.63 -22.35 -19.67
C LEU A 75 69.98 -23.75 -20.21
N ASP A 76 70.95 -24.41 -19.58
CA ASP A 76 71.39 -25.77 -19.93
C ASP A 76 70.66 -26.89 -19.16
N ASN A 77 69.68 -26.57 -18.29
CA ASN A 77 69.02 -27.55 -17.43
C ASN A 77 67.53 -27.23 -17.17
N PRO A 78 66.63 -27.49 -18.15
CA PRO A 78 65.20 -27.22 -18.01
C PRO A 78 64.48 -28.15 -17.01
N ASP A 79 65.01 -29.34 -16.71
CA ASP A 79 64.39 -30.28 -15.77
C ASP A 79 64.62 -29.92 -14.30
N ALA A 80 65.77 -29.27 -14.00
CA ALA A 80 65.96 -28.60 -12.72
C ALA A 80 64.92 -27.47 -12.54
N ALA A 81 64.66 -26.66 -13.58
CA ALA A 81 63.65 -25.60 -13.51
C ALA A 81 62.22 -26.13 -13.28
N LYS A 82 61.85 -27.26 -13.91
CA LYS A 82 60.56 -27.95 -13.64
C LYS A 82 60.47 -28.41 -12.19
N THR A 83 61.57 -28.97 -11.66
CA THR A 83 61.66 -29.47 -10.28
C THR A 83 61.51 -28.33 -9.26
N ASP A 84 62.21 -27.23 -9.47
CA ASP A 84 62.19 -26.09 -8.56
C ASP A 84 60.87 -25.30 -8.64
N LYS A 85 60.26 -25.20 -9.83
CA LYS A 85 58.88 -24.70 -9.99
C LYS A 85 57.86 -25.52 -9.19
N ALA A 86 57.98 -26.85 -9.21
CA ALA A 86 57.12 -27.73 -8.43
C ALA A 86 57.34 -27.61 -6.91
N TYR A 87 58.57 -27.32 -6.48
CA TYR A 87 58.89 -27.02 -5.08
C TYR A 87 58.30 -25.67 -4.64
N LEU A 88 58.48 -24.59 -5.43
CA LEU A 88 57.93 -23.27 -5.12
C LEU A 88 56.40 -23.25 -5.04
N ASN A 89 55.71 -24.02 -5.91
CA ASN A 89 54.26 -24.21 -5.80
C ASN A 89 53.85 -24.87 -4.48
N LYS A 90 54.52 -25.96 -4.08
CA LYS A 90 54.25 -26.65 -2.80
C LYS A 90 54.58 -25.78 -1.59
N LEU A 91 55.63 -24.95 -1.67
CA LEU A 91 55.97 -24.01 -0.61
C LEU A 91 54.92 -22.90 -0.46
N LYS A 92 54.34 -22.44 -1.59
CA LYS A 92 53.21 -21.50 -1.61
C LYS A 92 51.94 -22.13 -1.01
N GLU A 93 51.68 -23.40 -1.29
CA GLU A 93 50.58 -24.18 -0.69
C GLU A 93 50.76 -24.34 0.83
N ASP A 94 51.93 -24.83 1.28
CA ASP A 94 52.29 -24.98 2.71
C ASP A 94 52.14 -23.65 3.48
N VAL A 95 52.51 -22.50 2.87
CA VAL A 95 52.33 -21.16 3.46
C VAL A 95 50.85 -20.73 3.48
N ALA A 96 50.11 -20.97 2.39
CA ALA A 96 48.70 -20.62 2.31
C ALA A 96 47.84 -21.40 3.31
N ASP A 97 48.15 -22.68 3.54
CA ASP A 97 47.41 -23.55 4.45
C ASP A 97 47.78 -23.29 5.92
N LYS A 98 49.05 -23.02 6.23
CA LYS A 98 49.43 -22.52 7.57
C LYS A 98 48.73 -21.21 7.91
N ARG A 99 48.57 -20.29 6.94
CA ARG A 99 47.77 -19.07 7.13
C ARG A 99 46.30 -19.38 7.41
N LYS A 100 45.65 -20.24 6.59
CA LYS A 100 44.25 -20.66 6.82
C LYS A 100 44.06 -21.25 8.22
N LEU A 101 44.94 -22.17 8.61
CA LEU A 101 44.89 -22.85 9.90
C LEU A 101 45.05 -21.85 11.06
N ALA A 102 46.06 -20.98 11.01
CA ALA A 102 46.26 -19.96 12.04
C ALA A 102 45.06 -19.02 12.18
N THR A 103 44.50 -18.52 11.06
CA THR A 103 43.30 -17.68 11.08
C THR A 103 42.07 -18.44 11.60
N SER A 104 41.87 -19.70 11.20
CA SER A 104 40.72 -20.49 11.65
C SER A 104 40.80 -20.85 13.13
N THR A 105 41.95 -21.29 13.63
CA THR A 105 42.15 -21.58 15.07
C THR A 105 42.03 -20.33 15.93
N TRP A 106 42.50 -19.17 15.43
CA TRP A 106 42.39 -17.89 16.12
C TRP A 106 40.95 -17.37 16.17
N ASN A 107 40.22 -17.44 15.03
CA ASN A 107 38.85 -16.95 14.96
C ASN A 107 37.85 -17.87 15.64
N LYS A 108 38.07 -19.20 15.65
CA LYS A 108 37.13 -20.19 16.22
C LYS A 108 36.50 -19.79 17.57
N PRO A 109 37.24 -19.43 18.64
CA PRO A 109 36.63 -19.04 19.91
C PRO A 109 35.80 -17.75 19.83
N LEU A 110 36.15 -16.83 18.92
CA LEU A 110 35.36 -15.63 18.65
C LEU A 110 34.09 -15.97 17.85
N ASP A 111 34.19 -16.86 16.86
CA ASP A 111 33.05 -17.33 16.06
C ASP A 111 32.04 -18.11 16.94
N GLU A 112 32.53 -18.94 17.86
CA GLU A 112 31.71 -19.65 18.86
C GLU A 112 31.04 -18.68 19.85
N PHE A 113 31.77 -17.68 20.36
CA PHE A 113 31.19 -16.63 21.21
C PHE A 113 30.12 -15.80 20.47
N VAL A 114 30.39 -15.37 19.24
CA VAL A 114 29.43 -14.61 18.41
C VAL A 114 28.20 -15.45 18.05
N ALA A 115 28.34 -16.77 17.88
CA ALA A 115 27.20 -17.66 17.68
C ALA A 115 26.32 -17.77 18.93
N ILE A 116 26.91 -17.88 20.13
CA ILE A 116 26.18 -17.88 21.40
C ILE A 116 25.44 -16.55 21.60
N MET A 117 26.13 -15.42 21.41
CA MET A 117 25.53 -14.09 21.53
C MET A 117 24.32 -13.91 20.61
N LYS A 118 24.40 -14.36 19.35
CA LYS A 118 23.27 -14.31 18.39
C LYS A 118 22.11 -15.25 18.75
N SER A 119 22.36 -16.33 19.49
CA SER A 119 21.27 -17.15 20.05
C SER A 119 20.54 -16.38 21.14
N LEU A 120 21.29 -15.79 22.09
CA LEU A 120 20.73 -15.00 23.18
C LEU A 120 19.97 -13.77 22.67
N GLU A 121 20.50 -13.03 21.70
CA GLU A 121 19.81 -11.93 21.01
C GLU A 121 18.45 -12.40 20.44
N LYS A 122 18.44 -13.52 19.72
CA LYS A 122 17.22 -14.09 19.11
C LYS A 122 16.22 -14.60 20.16
N GLU A 123 16.70 -15.19 21.25
CA GLU A 123 15.85 -15.66 22.37
C GLU A 123 15.18 -14.47 23.07
N ILE A 124 15.91 -13.38 23.28
CA ILE A 124 15.38 -12.11 23.81
C ILE A 124 14.34 -11.50 22.84
N ASP A 125 14.65 -11.40 21.55
CA ASP A 125 13.72 -10.91 20.52
C ASP A 125 12.43 -11.74 20.46
N THR A 126 12.54 -13.06 20.62
CA THR A 126 11.39 -13.98 20.62
C THR A 126 10.50 -13.71 21.83
N ALA A 127 11.07 -13.68 23.04
CA ALA A 127 10.32 -13.39 24.27
C ALA A 127 9.70 -11.98 24.27
N TYR A 128 10.41 -10.99 23.72
CA TYR A 128 9.90 -9.63 23.53
C TYR A 128 8.71 -9.60 22.55
N GLY A 129 8.77 -10.36 21.46
CA GLY A 129 7.67 -10.55 20.50
C GLY A 129 6.44 -11.19 21.13
N GLU A 130 6.62 -12.24 21.94
CA GLU A 130 5.53 -12.91 22.66
C GLU A 130 4.86 -11.98 23.70
N LEU A 131 5.65 -11.24 24.49
CA LEU A 131 5.13 -10.27 25.46
C LEU A 131 4.34 -9.14 24.78
N ASN A 132 4.84 -8.60 23.66
CA ASN A 132 4.10 -7.65 22.84
C ASN A 132 2.80 -8.26 22.29
N GLY A 133 2.81 -9.53 21.88
CA GLY A 133 1.62 -10.26 21.47
C GLY A 133 0.56 -10.31 22.57
N ILE A 134 0.97 -10.70 23.79
CA ILE A 134 0.11 -10.78 24.98
C ILE A 134 -0.49 -9.41 25.35
N VAL A 135 0.33 -8.34 25.36
CA VAL A 135 -0.15 -6.98 25.67
C VAL A 135 -1.16 -6.49 24.63
N ASN A 136 -0.89 -6.71 23.34
CA ASN A 136 -1.83 -6.34 22.27
C ASN A 136 -3.12 -7.18 22.31
N GLN A 137 -3.04 -8.48 22.61
CA GLN A 137 -4.20 -9.34 22.76
C GLN A 137 -5.06 -8.95 23.97
N ALA A 138 -4.44 -8.57 25.10
CA ALA A 138 -5.15 -8.07 26.27
C ALA A 138 -5.87 -6.74 25.98
N ALA A 139 -5.19 -5.80 25.31
CA ALA A 139 -5.77 -4.53 24.89
C ALA A 139 -6.91 -4.70 23.86
N GLN A 140 -6.81 -5.71 22.98
CA GLN A 140 -7.88 -6.03 22.04
C GLN A 140 -9.06 -6.72 22.75
N LYS A 141 -8.81 -7.63 23.68
CA LYS A 141 -9.85 -8.25 24.53
C LYS A 141 -10.62 -7.22 25.36
N GLU A 142 -9.95 -6.20 25.91
CA GLU A 142 -10.60 -5.08 26.59
C GLU A 142 -11.56 -4.31 25.66
N LYS A 143 -11.17 -4.08 24.39
CA LYS A 143 -12.04 -3.47 23.37
C LYS A 143 -13.20 -4.37 22.99
N ASP A 144 -12.98 -5.67 22.81
CA ASP A 144 -14.01 -6.61 22.36
C ASP A 144 -15.05 -6.89 23.47
N GLU A 145 -14.63 -6.99 24.73
CA GLU A 145 -15.53 -7.01 25.88
C GLU A 145 -16.36 -5.73 26.00
N LYS A 146 -15.75 -4.57 25.70
CA LYS A 146 -16.45 -3.28 25.69
C LYS A 146 -17.44 -3.21 24.53
N LYS A 147 -17.07 -3.69 23.33
CA LYS A 147 -17.95 -3.81 22.17
C LYS A 147 -19.14 -4.72 22.48
N ALA A 148 -18.91 -5.88 23.08
CA ALA A 148 -19.96 -6.82 23.48
C ALA A 148 -20.99 -6.15 24.41
N LYS A 149 -20.54 -5.40 25.42
CA LYS A 149 -21.43 -4.65 26.34
C LYS A 149 -22.23 -3.54 25.62
N ILE A 150 -21.68 -2.92 24.58
CA ILE A 150 -22.41 -1.93 23.74
C ILE A 150 -23.44 -2.64 22.85
N VAL A 151 -23.11 -3.79 22.26
CA VAL A 151 -24.04 -4.62 21.47
C VAL A 151 -25.19 -5.14 22.33
N GLU A 152 -24.88 -5.69 23.50
CA GLU A 152 -25.86 -6.15 24.48
C GLU A 152 -26.82 -5.02 24.88
N PHE A 153 -26.28 -3.86 25.26
CA PHE A 153 -27.08 -2.69 25.59
C PHE A 153 -27.96 -2.22 24.42
N TRP A 154 -27.42 -2.14 23.20
CA TRP A 154 -28.20 -1.77 22.01
C TRP A 154 -29.36 -2.73 21.78
N ASN A 155 -29.13 -4.03 21.95
CA ASN A 155 -30.18 -5.03 21.84
C ASN A 155 -31.28 -4.85 22.92
N THR A 156 -30.94 -4.43 24.15
CA THR A 156 -31.96 -4.12 25.18
C THR A 156 -32.85 -2.91 24.82
N LEU A 157 -32.39 -2.02 23.93
CA LEU A 157 -33.23 -0.93 23.40
C LEU A 157 -34.27 -1.41 22.38
N ASN A 158 -34.19 -2.68 21.93
CA ASN A 158 -35.07 -3.31 20.93
C ASN A 158 -35.23 -2.49 19.62
N PHE A 159 -34.19 -1.73 19.25
CA PHE A 159 -34.27 -0.79 18.14
C PHE A 159 -33.98 -1.48 16.79
N THR A 160 -35.05 -1.84 16.08
CA THR A 160 -35.01 -2.60 14.82
C THR A 160 -34.80 -1.76 13.56
N ILE A 161 -34.94 -0.42 13.65
CA ILE A 161 -34.96 0.47 12.49
C ILE A 161 -33.55 0.67 11.89
N VAL A 162 -32.51 0.71 12.72
CA VAL A 162 -31.11 0.87 12.29
C VAL A 162 -30.20 -0.06 13.11
N PRO A 163 -29.36 -0.90 12.48
CA PRO A 163 -28.41 -1.75 13.21
C PRO A 163 -27.26 -0.92 13.79
N LEU A 164 -26.69 -1.38 14.90
CA LEU A 164 -25.61 -0.69 15.62
C LEU A 164 -24.44 -0.34 14.69
N GLU A 165 -24.10 -1.21 13.75
CA GLU A 165 -23.01 -1.06 12.77
C GLU A 165 -23.10 0.23 11.93
N ARG A 166 -24.30 0.79 11.73
CA ARG A 166 -24.50 2.06 10.99
C ARG A 166 -24.21 3.31 11.84
N VAL A 167 -24.27 3.20 13.17
CA VAL A 167 -24.11 4.32 14.12
C VAL A 167 -22.92 4.14 15.06
N PHE A 168 -22.21 3.02 14.96
CA PHE A 168 -21.11 2.65 15.84
C PHE A 168 -19.89 3.56 15.66
N ASN A 169 -19.53 4.30 16.72
CA ASN A 169 -18.37 5.17 16.73
C ASN A 169 -17.12 4.40 17.23
N PRO A 170 -16.06 4.21 16.42
CA PRO A 170 -14.85 3.49 16.85
C PRO A 170 -14.18 4.08 18.10
N LYS A 171 -14.37 5.38 18.37
CA LYS A 171 -13.84 6.03 19.58
C LYS A 171 -14.42 5.44 20.87
N TRP A 172 -15.63 4.87 20.84
CA TRP A 172 -16.23 4.19 21.99
C TRP A 172 -15.37 3.04 22.52
N LEU A 173 -14.48 2.45 21.70
CA LEU A 173 -13.55 1.41 22.13
C LEU A 173 -12.28 1.94 22.83
N ASN A 174 -12.06 3.25 22.86
CA ASN A 174 -10.94 3.84 23.58
C ASN A 174 -11.10 3.68 25.10
N LYS A 175 -9.98 3.55 25.82
CA LYS A 175 -9.96 3.35 27.27
C LYS A 175 -10.44 4.58 28.08
N THR A 176 -10.46 5.76 27.43
CA THR A 176 -10.97 7.02 27.99
C THR A 176 -12.49 7.06 28.11
N GLU A 177 -13.22 6.45 27.18
CA GLU A 177 -14.67 6.61 27.10
C GLU A 177 -15.39 5.77 28.16
N LYS A 178 -16.23 6.40 28.98
CA LYS A 178 -17.01 5.70 30.01
C LYS A 178 -18.19 4.98 29.38
N LEU A 179 -18.42 3.73 29.77
CA LEU A 179 -19.53 2.92 29.24
C LEU A 179 -20.91 3.58 29.46
N SER A 180 -21.09 4.30 30.57
CA SER A 180 -22.31 5.09 30.84
C SER A 180 -22.53 6.20 29.80
N SER A 181 -21.49 6.93 29.43
CA SER A 181 -21.56 8.00 28.42
C SER A 181 -21.90 7.43 27.04
N ILE A 182 -21.38 6.24 26.71
CA ILE A 182 -21.69 5.53 25.47
C ILE A 182 -23.15 5.04 25.48
N MET A 183 -23.64 4.55 26.63
CA MET A 183 -25.05 4.17 26.80
C MET A 183 -26.02 5.36 26.66
N GLU A 184 -25.62 6.54 27.14
CA GLU A 184 -26.36 7.80 26.96
C GLU A 184 -26.32 8.28 25.50
N GLU A 185 -25.15 8.21 24.82
CA GLU A 185 -25.02 8.52 23.39
C GLU A 185 -25.87 7.58 22.53
N CYS A 186 -25.86 6.27 22.79
CA CYS A 186 -26.73 5.29 22.12
C CYS A 186 -28.22 5.61 22.31
N LYS A 187 -28.65 5.98 23.52
CA LYS A 187 -30.03 6.43 23.79
C LYS A 187 -30.38 7.71 23.03
N ALA A 188 -29.45 8.68 22.98
CA ALA A 188 -29.64 9.93 22.25
C ALA A 188 -29.74 9.69 20.72
N ILE A 189 -28.96 8.76 20.18
CA ILE A 189 -29.03 8.33 18.78
C ILE A 189 -30.40 7.69 18.48
N VAL A 190 -30.87 6.75 19.30
CA VAL A 190 -32.20 6.13 19.13
C VAL A 190 -33.33 7.16 19.27
N GLY A 191 -33.23 8.09 20.22
CA GLY A 191 -34.19 9.20 20.38
C GLY A 191 -34.22 10.12 19.16
N LYS A 192 -33.05 10.53 18.66
CA LYS A 192 -32.89 11.33 17.44
C LYS A 192 -33.54 10.63 16.25
N ILE A 193 -33.18 9.38 15.97
CA ILE A 193 -33.67 8.66 14.77
C ILE A 193 -35.19 8.47 14.83
N ASN A 194 -35.76 8.18 15.99
CA ASN A 194 -37.22 8.12 16.15
C ASN A 194 -37.88 9.48 15.92
N GLY A 195 -37.36 10.58 16.49
CA GLY A 195 -37.92 11.92 16.31
C GLY A 195 -37.77 12.46 14.88
N GLU A 196 -36.67 12.15 14.20
CA GLU A 196 -36.47 12.50 12.78
C GLU A 196 -37.41 11.67 11.87
N MET A 197 -37.59 10.37 12.16
CA MET A 197 -38.60 9.54 11.48
C MET A 197 -40.04 9.98 11.75
N GLU A 198 -40.35 10.44 12.97
CA GLU A 198 -41.67 11.02 13.29
C GLU A 198 -41.88 12.36 12.58
N THR A 199 -40.84 13.20 12.49
CA THR A 199 -40.86 14.42 11.68
C THR A 199 -41.16 14.11 10.22
N ILE A 200 -40.46 13.14 9.60
CA ILE A 200 -40.71 12.70 8.23
C ILE A 200 -42.12 12.10 8.08
N LYS A 201 -42.63 11.40 9.10
CA LYS A 201 -44.02 10.91 9.14
C LYS A 201 -45.05 12.04 9.30
N GLY A 202 -44.65 13.21 9.80
CA GLY A 202 -45.46 14.41 9.90
C GLY A 202 -45.59 15.20 8.59
N LEU A 203 -44.68 15.03 7.62
CA LEU A 203 -44.85 15.64 6.30
C LEU A 203 -46.08 15.05 5.58
N GLN A 204 -47.02 15.91 5.25
CA GLN A 204 -48.17 15.61 4.38
C GLN A 204 -47.75 15.73 2.90
N ASP A 205 -46.82 14.87 2.48
CA ASP A 205 -46.35 14.74 1.10
C ASP A 205 -46.57 13.32 0.59
N GLU A 206 -46.87 13.19 -0.71
CA GLU A 206 -47.21 11.90 -1.34
C GLU A 206 -46.02 10.93 -1.35
N ASP A 207 -44.79 11.46 -1.48
CA ASP A 207 -43.55 10.67 -1.56
C ASP A 207 -43.00 10.22 -0.18
N LYS A 208 -43.87 10.15 0.83
CA LYS A 208 -43.55 9.86 2.25
C LYS A 208 -42.72 8.59 2.47
N GLU A 209 -42.96 7.55 1.69
CA GLU A 209 -42.22 6.28 1.78
C GLU A 209 -40.83 6.39 1.15
N ILE A 210 -40.70 7.15 0.06
CA ILE A 210 -39.43 7.46 -0.60
C ILE A 210 -38.54 8.28 0.35
N LEU A 211 -39.13 9.24 1.07
CA LEU A 211 -38.41 10.06 2.05
C LEU A 211 -37.98 9.26 3.30
N GLN A 212 -38.84 8.40 3.85
CA GLN A 212 -38.45 7.48 4.92
C GLN A 212 -37.32 6.54 4.47
N THR A 213 -37.41 5.98 3.27
CA THR A 213 -36.36 5.08 2.72
C THR A 213 -35.03 5.82 2.59
N PHE A 214 -35.02 7.00 1.97
CA PHE A 214 -33.81 7.80 1.77
C PHE A 214 -33.19 8.28 3.10
N TYR A 215 -34.03 8.58 4.11
CA TYR A 215 -33.54 8.87 5.44
C TYR A 215 -32.86 7.64 6.09
N LEU A 216 -33.42 6.44 5.96
CA LEU A 216 -32.80 5.22 6.50
C LEU A 216 -31.51 4.82 5.76
N GLU A 217 -31.36 5.21 4.49
CA GLU A 217 -30.12 5.07 3.75
C GLU A 217 -29.00 6.00 4.28
N THR A 218 -29.34 7.26 4.57
CA THR A 218 -28.38 8.37 4.83
C THR A 218 -28.20 8.76 6.31
N LEU A 219 -29.22 8.55 7.13
CA LEU A 219 -29.39 9.04 8.51
C LEU A 219 -29.28 10.58 8.65
N ASP A 220 -29.64 11.31 7.59
CA ASP A 220 -29.66 12.77 7.53
C ASP A 220 -31.05 13.32 7.22
N LEU A 221 -31.68 13.95 8.22
CA LEU A 221 -32.98 14.61 8.07
C LEU A 221 -32.91 15.82 7.12
N ASN A 222 -31.82 16.60 7.13
CA ASN A 222 -31.70 17.80 6.31
C ASN A 222 -31.61 17.43 4.82
N ALA A 223 -30.77 16.46 4.47
CA ALA A 223 -30.73 15.89 3.12
C ALA A 223 -32.11 15.36 2.68
N THR A 224 -32.85 14.72 3.60
CA THR A 224 -34.19 14.21 3.33
C THR A 224 -35.22 15.31 3.10
N LEU A 225 -35.20 16.39 3.88
CA LEU A 225 -36.08 17.55 3.70
C LEU A 225 -35.80 18.28 2.38
N ILE A 226 -34.51 18.42 2.00
CA ILE A 226 -34.11 18.95 0.69
C ILE A 226 -34.69 18.10 -0.44
N ARG A 227 -34.57 16.77 -0.36
CA ARG A 227 -35.15 15.83 -1.34
C ARG A 227 -36.68 15.93 -1.40
N GLY A 228 -37.35 16.09 -0.25
CA GLY A 228 -38.81 16.29 -0.18
C GLY A 228 -39.26 17.55 -0.93
N ASN A 229 -38.58 18.66 -0.69
CA ASN A 229 -38.86 19.92 -1.40
C ASN A 229 -38.63 19.79 -2.91
N GLN A 230 -37.52 19.17 -3.35
CA GLN A 230 -37.24 18.91 -4.76
C GLN A 230 -38.32 18.04 -5.42
N LEU A 231 -38.77 16.99 -4.75
CA LEU A 231 -39.84 16.12 -5.27
C LEU A 231 -41.15 16.91 -5.41
N LYS A 232 -41.52 17.69 -4.39
CA LYS A 232 -42.72 18.54 -4.38
C LYS A 232 -42.71 19.60 -5.50
N GLU A 233 -41.56 20.23 -5.73
CA GLU A 233 -41.35 21.17 -6.84
C GLU A 233 -41.47 20.47 -8.20
N ASN A 234 -40.90 19.28 -8.36
CA ASN A 234 -41.05 18.50 -9.59
C ASN A 234 -42.53 18.10 -9.85
N ARG A 235 -43.28 17.65 -8.84
CA ARG A 235 -44.72 17.35 -8.98
C ARG A 235 -45.52 18.60 -9.36
N ALA A 236 -45.26 19.74 -8.73
CA ALA A 236 -45.89 21.02 -9.08
C ALA A 236 -45.58 21.45 -10.53
N ARG A 237 -44.32 21.31 -10.99
CA ARG A 237 -43.91 21.64 -12.37
C ARG A 237 -44.56 20.73 -13.40
N ILE A 238 -44.68 19.43 -13.12
CA ILE A 238 -45.36 18.46 -14.01
C ILE A 238 -46.84 18.85 -14.13
N LYS A 239 -47.54 19.02 -13.00
CA LYS A 239 -48.96 19.38 -12.99
C LYS A 239 -49.25 20.71 -13.71
N ALA A 240 -48.42 21.74 -13.50
CA ALA A 240 -48.58 23.02 -14.20
C ALA A 240 -48.40 22.89 -15.73
N GLU A 241 -47.49 22.03 -16.20
CA GLU A 241 -47.30 21.77 -17.62
C GLU A 241 -48.43 20.90 -18.22
N GLU A 242 -49.02 19.99 -17.44
CA GLU A 242 -50.22 19.22 -17.83
C GLU A 242 -51.45 20.11 -17.92
N GLU A 243 -51.69 20.99 -16.93
CA GLU A 243 -52.76 21.99 -16.95
C GLU A 243 -52.59 22.96 -18.14
N ARG A 244 -51.36 23.41 -18.42
CA ARG A 244 -51.06 24.24 -19.60
C ARG A 244 -51.33 23.51 -20.92
N LYS A 245 -50.96 22.22 -21.02
CA LYS A 245 -51.26 21.39 -22.20
C LYS A 245 -52.76 21.17 -22.39
N ALA A 246 -53.51 20.91 -21.32
CA ALA A 246 -54.95 20.74 -21.35
C ALA A 246 -55.67 22.03 -21.80
N ALA A 247 -55.30 23.19 -21.24
CA ALA A 247 -55.84 24.48 -21.64
C ALA A 247 -55.56 24.80 -23.13
N LEU A 248 -54.36 24.47 -23.62
CA LEU A 248 -53.99 24.62 -25.04
C LEU A 248 -54.69 23.63 -25.96
N ALA A 249 -55.13 22.46 -25.47
CA ALA A 249 -55.95 21.52 -26.24
C ALA A 249 -57.38 22.05 -26.40
N VAL A 250 -58.05 22.40 -25.30
CA VAL A 250 -59.41 22.96 -25.32
C VAL A 250 -59.49 24.26 -26.13
N SER A 251 -58.49 25.13 -26.03
CA SER A 251 -58.42 26.35 -26.84
C SER A 251 -58.30 26.05 -28.34
N LYS A 252 -57.57 25.01 -28.74
CA LYS A 252 -57.47 24.59 -30.15
C LYS A 252 -58.77 23.98 -30.66
N GLU A 253 -59.46 23.19 -29.84
CA GLU A 253 -60.72 22.53 -30.17
C GLU A 253 -61.83 23.57 -30.47
N ASN A 254 -61.97 24.57 -29.60
CA ASN A 254 -62.87 25.72 -29.83
C ASN A 254 -62.51 26.51 -31.10
N LEU A 255 -61.21 26.74 -31.35
CA LEU A 255 -60.73 27.43 -32.56
C LEU A 255 -60.90 26.59 -33.85
N THR A 256 -61.13 25.28 -33.75
CA THR A 256 -61.50 24.44 -34.91
C THR A 256 -63.00 24.48 -35.18
N THR A 257 -63.86 24.43 -34.16
CA THR A 257 -65.32 24.50 -34.36
C THR A 257 -65.76 25.87 -34.88
N GLU A 258 -65.19 26.97 -34.39
CA GLU A 258 -65.44 28.31 -34.94
C GLU A 258 -65.03 28.43 -36.43
N LYS A 259 -63.93 27.78 -36.83
CA LYS A 259 -63.47 27.77 -38.24
C LYS A 259 -64.29 26.85 -39.15
N GLU A 260 -65.11 25.97 -38.61
CA GLU A 260 -66.06 25.16 -39.35
C GLU A 260 -67.36 25.93 -39.59
N VAL A 261 -67.90 26.60 -38.55
CA VAL A 261 -69.09 27.48 -38.65
C VAL A 261 -68.86 28.66 -39.61
N VAL A 262 -67.66 29.25 -39.63
CA VAL A 262 -67.33 30.37 -40.55
C VAL A 262 -67.16 29.91 -42.01
N LYS A 263 -66.99 28.61 -42.29
CA LYS A 263 -66.91 28.10 -43.68
C LYS A 263 -68.27 27.95 -44.37
N GLU A 264 -69.34 27.76 -43.62
CA GLU A 264 -70.68 27.52 -44.18
C GLU A 264 -71.43 28.83 -44.55
N SER A 265 -70.89 30.00 -44.16
CA SER A 265 -71.61 31.28 -44.15
C SER A 265 -71.11 32.36 -45.13
N LEU A 266 -70.13 32.07 -46.00
CA LEU A 266 -69.54 33.06 -46.93
C LEU A 266 -69.29 32.52 -48.36
N THR A 267 -70.37 32.35 -49.13
CA THR A 267 -70.30 32.05 -50.59
C THR A 267 -71.12 33.02 -51.45
N THR A 268 -70.80 34.33 -51.38
CA THR A 268 -71.13 35.31 -52.43
C THR A 268 -70.18 36.53 -52.37
N GLU A 269 -69.43 36.73 -53.46
CA GLU A 269 -69.24 38.00 -54.24
C GLU A 269 -68.99 39.37 -53.53
N THR A 270 -68.15 40.30 -54.03
CA THR A 270 -67.20 40.32 -55.17
C THR A 270 -66.21 41.53 -55.07
N GLN A 271 -64.91 41.27 -55.29
CA GLN A 271 -63.78 42.11 -55.78
C GLN A 271 -63.63 43.64 -55.52
N SER A 272 -62.37 44.03 -55.23
CA SER A 272 -61.70 45.34 -55.54
C SER A 272 -62.13 46.62 -54.78
N GLN A 273 -61.35 47.69 -54.54
CA GLN A 273 -59.91 48.10 -54.56
C GLN A 273 -59.83 49.51 -53.85
N VAL A 274 -58.75 50.27 -53.57
CA VAL A 274 -57.29 50.35 -53.92
C VAL A 274 -56.48 51.04 -52.77
N ARG A 275 -55.13 51.10 -52.90
CA ARG A 275 -54.12 52.08 -52.37
C ARG A 275 -54.49 53.11 -51.26
N GLY A 276 -53.57 53.33 -50.29
CA GLY A 276 -53.35 54.71 -49.77
C GLY A 276 -52.61 54.99 -48.43
N ASN A 277 -51.28 54.79 -48.36
CA ASN A 277 -50.31 55.45 -47.44
C ASN A 277 -50.33 55.27 -45.88
N ASN A 278 -49.10 55.30 -45.36
CA ASN A 278 -48.57 55.19 -43.98
C ASN A 278 -48.74 56.47 -43.11
N PRO A 279 -48.33 56.53 -41.81
CA PRO A 279 -47.57 55.54 -40.99
C PRO A 279 -48.05 55.27 -39.53
N ASN A 280 -47.38 54.29 -38.88
CA ASN A 280 -47.22 54.09 -37.42
C ASN A 280 -48.44 53.53 -36.64
N VAL A 281 -48.33 52.70 -35.59
CA VAL A 281 -47.17 52.27 -34.75
C VAL A 281 -47.25 50.77 -34.38
N ALA A 282 -46.10 50.08 -34.35
CA ALA A 282 -45.75 48.82 -33.63
C ALA A 282 -46.71 47.59 -33.57
N SER A 283 -46.35 46.56 -34.34
CA SER A 283 -46.22 45.13 -33.93
C SER A 283 -44.95 44.59 -34.61
N LEU A 284 -44.07 43.73 -34.07
CA LEU A 284 -44.15 42.57 -33.16
C LEU A 284 -44.46 41.21 -33.84
N ASP A 285 -43.83 41.01 -35.00
CA ASP A 285 -43.19 39.75 -35.41
C ASP A 285 -41.66 40.00 -35.42
N GLU A 286 -40.73 39.04 -35.44
CA GLU A 286 -40.77 37.61 -35.76
C GLU A 286 -39.71 36.88 -34.93
N TYR A 287 -40.05 35.81 -34.20
CA TYR A 287 -39.03 34.87 -33.69
C TYR A 287 -39.52 33.41 -33.71
N ALA A 288 -38.83 32.61 -34.52
CA ALA A 288 -39.17 31.22 -34.79
C ALA A 288 -39.17 30.32 -33.54
N PHE A 289 -39.99 29.26 -33.62
CA PHE A 289 -40.02 28.13 -32.70
C PHE A 289 -38.59 27.57 -32.48
N LYS A 290 -38.05 27.72 -31.28
CA LYS A 290 -36.80 27.06 -30.86
C LYS A 290 -37.13 25.91 -29.92
N GLU A 291 -37.02 24.68 -30.41
CA GLU A 291 -36.84 23.52 -29.54
C GLU A 291 -35.64 23.77 -28.61
N GLN A 292 -35.87 23.77 -27.31
CA GLN A 292 -34.79 23.81 -26.33
C GLN A 292 -34.16 22.41 -26.23
N LYS A 293 -33.24 22.10 -27.15
CA LYS A 293 -32.32 20.98 -26.96
C LYS A 293 -31.34 21.30 -25.85
N GLU A 294 -31.10 20.32 -24.98
CA GLU A 294 -30.15 20.44 -23.88
C GLU A 294 -28.74 20.76 -24.40
N PRO A 295 -27.93 21.55 -23.66
CA PRO A 295 -26.60 21.95 -24.10
C PRO A 295 -25.62 20.76 -24.08
N VAL A 296 -25.38 20.17 -25.26
CA VAL A 296 -24.48 19.03 -25.43
C VAL A 296 -23.02 19.44 -25.17
N ALA A 297 -22.55 19.22 -23.94
CA ALA A 297 -21.15 19.38 -23.55
C ALA A 297 -20.34 18.11 -23.91
N THR A 298 -19.20 18.28 -24.58
CA THR A 298 -18.31 17.17 -24.98
C THR A 298 -16.98 17.26 -24.24
N PHE A 299 -16.62 16.20 -23.52
CA PHE A 299 -15.34 16.08 -22.80
C PHE A 299 -14.55 14.87 -23.30
N ARG A 300 -13.22 14.92 -23.23
CA ARG A 300 -12.36 13.75 -23.42
C ARG A 300 -11.95 13.21 -22.05
N LEU A 301 -12.13 11.92 -21.85
CA LEU A 301 -11.83 11.21 -20.62
C LEU A 301 -10.96 9.98 -20.94
N GLU A 302 -9.86 9.83 -20.21
CA GLU A 302 -9.07 8.59 -20.18
C GLU A 302 -9.42 7.86 -18.88
N VAL A 303 -9.81 6.59 -18.98
CA VAL A 303 -10.34 5.82 -17.84
C VAL A 303 -9.63 4.47 -17.74
N THR A 304 -8.74 4.36 -16.76
CA THR A 304 -7.97 3.15 -16.48
C THR A 304 -8.56 2.40 -15.29
N GLY A 305 -8.79 1.10 -15.45
CA GLY A 305 -9.34 0.26 -14.37
C GLY A 305 -9.59 -1.19 -14.79
N PRO A 306 -10.10 -2.04 -13.87
CA PRO A 306 -10.39 -3.45 -14.16
C PRO A 306 -11.45 -3.60 -15.25
N ALA A 307 -11.25 -4.54 -16.18
CA ALA A 307 -12.14 -4.75 -17.33
C ALA A 307 -13.62 -4.94 -16.95
N SER A 308 -13.91 -5.61 -15.84
CA SER A 308 -15.28 -5.80 -15.32
C SER A 308 -15.96 -4.47 -14.93
N LYS A 309 -15.21 -3.47 -14.48
CA LYS A 309 -15.73 -2.12 -14.18
C LYS A 309 -15.86 -1.27 -15.45
N LEU A 310 -14.96 -1.41 -16.42
CA LEU A 310 -15.06 -0.73 -17.72
C LEU A 310 -16.26 -1.22 -18.54
N VAL A 311 -16.61 -2.51 -18.46
CA VAL A 311 -17.84 -3.05 -19.08
C VAL A 311 -19.10 -2.50 -18.41
N ALA A 312 -19.12 -2.37 -17.09
CA ALA A 312 -20.24 -1.76 -16.36
C ALA A 312 -20.39 -0.25 -16.70
N LEU A 313 -19.27 0.48 -16.79
CA LEU A 313 -19.26 1.87 -17.22
C LEU A 313 -19.79 2.06 -18.65
N ARG A 314 -19.39 1.18 -19.58
CA ARG A 314 -19.94 1.19 -20.93
C ARG A 314 -21.47 0.99 -20.91
N LYS A 315 -21.97 -0.01 -20.18
CA LYS A 315 -23.42 -0.23 -20.09
C LYS A 315 -24.14 1.00 -19.56
N PHE A 316 -23.62 1.66 -18.53
CA PHE A 316 -24.21 2.90 -18.01
C PHE A 316 -24.27 4.03 -19.05
N ILE A 317 -23.22 4.17 -19.88
CA ILE A 317 -23.17 5.16 -20.97
C ILE A 317 -24.23 4.83 -22.04
N ASP A 318 -24.33 3.57 -22.46
CA ASP A 318 -25.31 3.07 -23.44
C ASP A 318 -26.75 3.24 -22.89
N ASP A 319 -27.03 2.84 -21.63
CA ASP A 319 -28.35 2.91 -20.96
C ASP A 319 -28.86 4.35 -20.80
N ASN A 320 -27.98 5.35 -20.72
CA ASN A 320 -28.33 6.78 -20.59
C ASN A 320 -28.35 7.52 -21.94
N GLY A 321 -28.18 6.82 -23.07
CA GLY A 321 -28.15 7.43 -24.41
C GLY A 321 -26.93 8.33 -24.68
N ILE A 322 -25.88 8.22 -23.87
CA ILE A 322 -24.69 9.08 -23.95
C ILE A 322 -23.80 8.59 -25.09
N THR A 323 -23.66 9.38 -26.16
CA THR A 323 -22.77 9.02 -27.27
C THR A 323 -21.30 9.11 -26.86
N TYR A 324 -20.54 8.05 -27.13
CA TYR A 324 -19.09 8.01 -26.90
C TYR A 324 -18.35 7.64 -28.18
N LYS A 325 -17.13 8.16 -28.34
CA LYS A 325 -16.21 7.77 -29.42
C LYS A 325 -14.97 7.13 -28.79
N LYS A 326 -14.67 5.90 -29.18
CA LYS A 326 -13.40 5.25 -28.84
C LYS A 326 -12.25 6.01 -29.53
N LEU A 327 -11.21 6.33 -28.76
CA LEU A 327 -9.92 6.83 -29.26
C LEU A 327 -9.07 5.68 -29.85
#